data_AF-A0A285NFV5-F1
#
_entry.id   AF-A0A285NFV5-F1
#
_cell.length_a   1.000
_cell.length_b   1.000
_cell.length_c   1.000
_cell.angle_alpha   90.00
_cell.angle_beta   90.00
_cell.angle_gamma   90.00
#
_symmetry.space_group_name_H-M   'P 1'
#
loop_
_entity.id
_entity.type
_entity.pdbx_description
1 polymer ?
#
loop_
_entity_poly.entity_id
_entity_poly.type
_entity_poly.pdbx_seq_one_letter_code
_entity_poly.pdbx_strand_id
1 'polypeptide(L)'
;MDINKIIEKIYKQTGNYFDKTREEILRKKILNFIGKYRIVSIEEIFDDPEIESLFIDSIVVNETYFFRHKDQLNEFKELYLRGIYTKNIKILSAGCSTGKEAYTLGMLCFDVDKDTCGKVVYGIDISKKAISVAKRGVYSLDDLKHIPVRYRSLLEVKENKLIIGEKLRSVTSFSEGNILDRSSIPQSYFDVIFCRNVLIYFDRETVKYALYNFHRGLKKDGILVLSPIEKLPLDGLPYFRAERKGRFTFYRKMG
;
A
#
# COMPACT_ATOMS: atom_id res chain seq x y z
N MET A 1 -0.67 15.42 -28.45
CA MET A 1 0.32 14.35 -28.19
C MET A 1 -0.24 12.95 -28.45
N ASP A 2 0.60 12.03 -28.96
CA ASP A 2 0.31 10.59 -29.07
C ASP A 2 0.06 9.99 -27.67
N ILE A 3 -1.02 9.22 -27.52
CA ILE A 3 -1.39 8.52 -26.28
C ILE A 3 -0.26 7.64 -25.74
N ASN A 4 0.62 7.15 -26.61
CA ASN A 4 1.83 6.42 -26.22
C ASN A 4 2.75 7.26 -25.31
N LYS A 5 2.85 8.58 -25.54
CA LYS A 5 3.64 9.48 -24.68
C LYS A 5 3.00 9.67 -23.30
N ILE A 6 1.66 9.61 -23.21
CA ILE A 6 0.95 9.66 -21.91
C ILE A 6 1.24 8.38 -21.13
N ILE A 7 1.13 7.23 -21.81
CA ILE A 7 1.43 5.92 -21.21
C ILE A 7 2.86 5.91 -20.69
N GLU A 8 3.81 6.43 -21.48
CA GLU A 8 5.21 6.55 -21.07
C GLU A 8 5.39 7.46 -19.84
N LYS A 9 4.70 8.62 -19.78
CA LYS A 9 4.73 9.50 -18.61
C LYS A 9 4.14 8.85 -17.36
N ILE A 10 2.97 8.21 -17.48
CA ILE A 10 2.33 7.48 -16.37
C ILE A 10 3.27 6.36 -15.88
N TYR A 11 3.86 5.60 -16.80
CA TYR A 11 4.81 4.55 -16.47
C TYR A 11 6.01 5.10 -15.71
N LYS A 12 6.63 6.19 -16.19
CA LYS A 12 7.78 6.82 -15.51
C LYS A 12 7.45 7.31 -14.10
N GLN A 13 6.24 7.81 -13.88
CA GLN A 13 5.84 8.36 -12.59
C GLN A 13 5.34 7.31 -11.61
N THR A 14 4.67 6.27 -12.09
CA THR A 14 3.92 5.36 -11.23
C THR A 14 4.42 3.91 -11.28
N GLY A 15 5.20 3.55 -12.30
CA GLY A 15 5.58 2.18 -12.61
C GLY A 15 4.47 1.32 -13.21
N ASN A 16 3.25 1.84 -13.38
CA ASN A 16 2.14 1.06 -13.90
C ASN A 16 2.39 0.69 -15.37
N TYR A 17 2.41 -0.61 -15.63
CA TYR A 17 2.53 -1.20 -16.96
C TYR A 17 1.16 -1.55 -17.52
N PHE A 18 0.94 -1.13 -18.77
CA PHE A 18 -0.31 -1.33 -19.50
C PHE A 18 -0.06 -2.29 -20.67
N ASP A 19 -0.48 -3.54 -20.53
CA ASP A 19 -0.63 -4.44 -21.68
C ASP A 19 -1.77 -3.97 -22.61
N LYS A 20 -1.94 -4.62 -23.76
CA LYS A 20 -2.97 -4.22 -24.76
C LYS A 20 -4.38 -4.08 -24.17
N THR A 21 -4.76 -4.97 -23.26
CA THR A 21 -6.09 -4.97 -22.64
C THR A 21 -6.23 -3.82 -21.64
N ARG A 22 -5.21 -3.60 -20.81
CA ARG A 22 -5.17 -2.49 -19.84
C ARG A 22 -5.06 -1.13 -20.52
N GLU A 23 -4.45 -1.08 -21.69
CA GLU A 23 -4.36 0.13 -22.50
C GLU A 23 -5.76 0.61 -22.88
N GLU A 24 -6.65 -0.25 -23.38
CA GLU A 24 -8.03 0.16 -23.73
C GLU A 24 -8.79 0.76 -22.54
N ILE A 25 -8.62 0.18 -21.35
CA ILE A 25 -9.20 0.71 -20.10
C ILE A 25 -8.61 2.09 -19.79
N LEU A 26 -7.29 2.22 -19.91
CA LEU A 26 -6.59 3.49 -19.71
C LEU A 26 -7.08 4.55 -20.69
N ARG A 27 -7.25 4.22 -21.98
CA ARG A 27 -7.78 5.15 -23.00
C ARG A 27 -9.15 5.70 -22.58
N LYS A 28 -10.05 4.83 -22.12
CA LYS A 28 -11.37 5.25 -21.61
C LYS A 28 -11.25 6.16 -20.40
N LYS A 29 -10.37 5.84 -19.43
CA LYS A 29 -10.12 6.70 -18.27
C LYS A 29 -9.59 8.09 -18.65
N ILE A 30 -8.65 8.15 -19.60
CA ILE A 30 -8.08 9.41 -20.12
C ILE A 30 -9.18 10.27 -20.75
N LEU A 31 -9.98 9.70 -21.64
CA LEU A 31 -11.08 10.43 -22.31
C LEU A 31 -12.10 10.97 -21.31
N ASN A 32 -12.48 10.16 -20.31
CA ASN A 32 -13.38 10.59 -19.24
C ASN A 32 -12.78 11.72 -18.40
N PHE A 33 -11.48 11.65 -18.11
CA PHE A 33 -10.78 12.69 -17.35
C PHE A 33 -10.75 14.02 -18.11
N ILE A 34 -10.35 13.97 -19.39
CA ILE A 34 -10.32 15.14 -20.28
C ILE A 34 -11.70 15.80 -20.35
N GLY A 35 -12.76 15.02 -20.58
CA GLY A 35 -14.12 15.54 -20.64
C GLY A 35 -14.60 16.13 -19.32
N LYS A 36 -14.28 15.50 -18.18
CA LYS A 36 -14.68 15.96 -16.86
C LYS A 36 -14.04 17.30 -16.47
N TYR A 37 -12.75 17.46 -16.76
CA TYR A 37 -11.97 18.65 -16.38
C TYR A 37 -11.86 19.68 -17.51
N ARG A 38 -12.51 19.43 -18.66
CA ARG A 38 -12.49 20.29 -19.85
C ARG A 38 -11.07 20.63 -20.32
N ILE A 39 -10.18 19.65 -20.22
CA ILE A 39 -8.79 19.76 -20.66
C ILE A 39 -8.77 19.92 -22.18
N VAL A 40 -8.14 20.97 -22.68
CA VAL A 40 -8.14 21.30 -24.12
C VAL A 40 -6.99 20.57 -24.82
N SER A 41 -5.85 20.45 -24.15
CA SER A 41 -4.70 19.70 -24.61
C SER A 41 -4.19 18.75 -23.53
N ILE A 42 -3.72 17.57 -23.93
CA ILE A 42 -3.26 16.54 -22.98
C ILE A 42 -1.99 17.01 -22.25
N GLU A 43 -1.22 17.88 -22.89
CA GLU A 43 -0.05 18.54 -22.34
C GLU A 43 -0.38 19.29 -21.04
N GLU A 44 -1.54 19.97 -20.97
CA GLU A 44 -2.03 20.67 -19.76
C GLU A 44 -2.14 19.74 -18.54
N ILE A 45 -2.35 18.44 -18.73
CA ILE A 45 -2.44 17.47 -17.61
C ILE A 45 -1.14 17.45 -16.80
N PHE A 46 -0.01 17.65 -17.45
CA PHE A 46 1.32 17.52 -16.85
C PHE A 46 2.02 18.87 -16.63
N ASP A 47 1.39 19.97 -17.04
CA ASP A 47 1.91 21.33 -16.84
C ASP A 47 1.43 21.92 -15.49
N ASP A 48 0.29 21.43 -14.98
CA ASP A 48 -0.26 21.79 -13.66
C ASP A 48 -0.14 20.61 -12.67
N PRO A 49 0.65 20.74 -11.59
CA PRO A 49 0.82 19.68 -10.59
C PRO A 49 -0.49 19.23 -9.91
N GLU A 50 -1.49 20.10 -9.79
CA GLU A 50 -2.78 19.73 -9.20
C GLU A 50 -3.61 18.87 -10.14
N ILE A 51 -3.66 19.24 -11.43
CA ILE A 51 -4.33 18.45 -12.47
C ILE A 51 -3.62 17.11 -12.66
N GLU A 52 -2.29 17.12 -12.66
CA GLU A 52 -1.46 15.92 -12.74
C GLU A 52 -1.78 14.96 -11.59
N SER A 53 -1.81 15.45 -10.35
CA SER A 53 -2.16 14.64 -9.17
C SER A 53 -3.57 14.05 -9.29
N LEU A 54 -4.56 14.83 -9.75
CA LEU A 54 -5.92 14.35 -9.99
C LEU A 54 -5.97 13.29 -11.11
N PHE A 55 -5.13 13.44 -12.12
CA PHE A 55 -5.03 12.49 -13.22
C PHE A 55 -4.46 11.17 -12.74
N ILE A 56 -3.33 11.18 -12.03
CA ILE A 56 -2.73 9.98 -11.43
C ILE A 56 -3.73 9.26 -10.51
N ASP A 57 -4.45 9.99 -9.67
CA ASP A 57 -5.50 9.46 -8.78
C ASP A 57 -6.63 8.75 -9.55
N SER A 58 -6.91 9.15 -10.79
CA SER A 58 -7.93 8.53 -11.65
C SER A 58 -7.44 7.23 -12.30
N ILE A 59 -6.12 7.10 -12.51
CA ILE A 59 -5.52 5.95 -13.18
C ILE A 59 -5.25 4.82 -12.20
N VAL A 60 -4.65 5.12 -11.05
CA VAL A 60 -4.26 4.12 -10.04
C VAL A 60 -5.48 3.39 -9.47
N VAL A 61 -5.38 2.06 -9.36
CA VAL A 61 -6.46 1.22 -8.82
C VAL A 61 -6.32 1.14 -7.30
N ASN A 62 -7.31 1.66 -6.59
CA ASN A 62 -7.28 1.84 -5.13
C ASN A 62 -8.22 0.88 -4.37
N GLU A 63 -8.60 -0.26 -4.94
CA GLU A 63 -9.52 -1.19 -4.28
C GLU A 63 -8.89 -1.87 -3.05
N THR A 64 -9.42 -1.53 -1.87
CA THR A 64 -8.96 -2.09 -0.59
C THR A 64 -10.11 -2.21 0.41
N TYR A 65 -10.01 -3.21 1.28
CA TYR A 65 -10.95 -3.49 2.37
C TYR A 65 -10.18 -3.97 3.60
N PHE A 66 -10.75 -3.75 4.78
CA PHE A 66 -10.13 -4.20 6.03
C PHE A 66 -9.95 -5.73 6.03
N PHE A 67 -8.88 -6.21 6.66
CA PHE A 67 -8.59 -7.65 6.76
C PHE A 67 -8.58 -8.42 5.41
N ARG A 68 -8.16 -7.77 4.31
CA ARG A 68 -7.91 -8.45 3.02
C ARG A 68 -6.91 -9.60 3.20
N HIS A 69 -7.26 -10.77 2.66
CA HIS A 69 -6.63 -12.07 2.92
C HIS A 69 -6.36 -12.33 4.41
N LYS A 70 -7.43 -12.28 5.23
CA LYS A 70 -7.41 -12.48 6.69
C LYS A 70 -6.56 -13.66 7.17
N ASP A 71 -6.60 -14.77 6.44
CA ASP A 71 -5.82 -15.96 6.75
C ASP A 71 -4.30 -15.72 6.71
N GLN A 72 -3.82 -14.96 5.73
CA GLN A 72 -2.42 -14.55 5.64
C GLN A 72 -2.04 -13.60 6.78
N LEU A 73 -2.93 -12.68 7.15
CA LEU A 73 -2.71 -11.74 8.25
C LEU A 73 -2.63 -12.46 9.61
N ASN A 74 -3.50 -13.45 9.84
CA ASN A 74 -3.44 -14.29 11.02
C ASN A 74 -2.12 -15.08 11.07
N GLU A 75 -1.73 -15.70 9.96
CA GLU A 75 -0.49 -16.47 9.89
C GLU A 75 0.76 -15.59 10.09
N PHE A 76 0.79 -14.40 9.49
CA PHE A 76 1.83 -13.39 9.76
C PHE A 76 1.91 -13.03 11.25
N LYS A 77 0.75 -12.78 11.88
CA LYS A 77 0.70 -12.40 13.28
C LYS A 77 1.30 -13.50 14.17
N GLU A 78 0.89 -14.74 13.95
CA GLU A 78 1.30 -15.88 14.76
C GLU A 78 2.76 -16.27 14.55
N LEU A 79 3.25 -16.28 13.31
CA LEU A 79 4.60 -16.74 12.99
C LEU A 79 5.68 -15.68 13.19
N TYR A 80 5.33 -14.40 13.05
CA TYR A 80 6.31 -13.32 13.05
C TYR A 80 5.96 -12.25 14.07
N LEU A 81 4.80 -11.60 13.94
CA LEU A 81 4.50 -10.41 14.74
C LEU A 81 4.64 -10.69 16.25
N ARG A 82 4.05 -11.78 16.75
CA ARG A 82 4.17 -12.17 18.18
C ARG A 82 5.61 -12.33 18.66
N GLY A 83 6.51 -12.82 17.80
CA GLY A 83 7.91 -13.06 18.17
C GLY A 83 8.83 -11.85 18.03
N ILE A 84 8.49 -10.89 17.16
CA ILE A 84 9.32 -9.69 16.89
C ILE A 84 8.74 -8.41 17.47
N TYR A 85 7.52 -8.45 18.01
CA TYR A 85 6.82 -7.26 18.43
C TYR A 85 7.54 -6.56 19.59
N THR A 86 7.70 -5.24 19.43
CA THR A 86 8.08 -4.30 20.47
C THR A 86 7.30 -3.01 20.25
N LYS A 87 7.21 -2.14 21.26
CA LYS A 87 6.59 -0.80 21.09
C LYS A 87 7.33 0.11 20.09
N ASN A 88 8.52 -0.30 19.64
CA ASN A 88 9.33 0.39 18.63
C ASN A 88 9.31 -0.29 17.25
N ILE A 89 8.51 -1.34 17.06
CA ILE A 89 8.39 -2.02 15.76
C ILE A 89 7.97 -1.02 14.67
N LYS A 90 8.54 -1.17 13.48
CA LYS A 90 8.27 -0.32 12.32
C LYS A 90 7.75 -1.19 11.18
N ILE A 91 6.45 -1.08 10.92
CA ILE A 91 5.76 -1.80 9.83
C ILE A 91 5.37 -0.79 8.75
N LEU A 92 5.80 -1.02 7.51
CA LEU A 92 5.35 -0.27 6.34
C LEU A 92 4.21 -1.01 5.64
N SER A 93 3.12 -0.33 5.32
CA SER A 93 2.14 -0.72 4.30
C SER A 93 2.41 0.16 3.07
N ALA A 94 3.08 -0.43 2.07
CA ALA A 94 3.54 0.22 0.86
C ALA A 94 2.51 0.04 -0.26
N GLY A 95 1.93 1.14 -0.74
CA GLY A 95 0.71 1.14 -1.54
C GLY A 95 -0.53 0.94 -0.67
N CYS A 96 -0.63 1.70 0.44
CA CYS A 96 -1.67 1.49 1.45
C CYS A 96 -3.09 1.88 1.00
N SER A 97 -3.24 2.52 -0.16
CA SER A 97 -4.48 3.09 -0.68
C SER A 97 -5.13 3.95 0.42
N THR A 98 -6.41 3.74 0.70
CA THR A 98 -7.21 4.48 1.69
C THR A 98 -6.89 4.11 3.15
N GLY A 99 -5.78 3.41 3.41
CA GLY A 99 -5.24 3.16 4.75
C GLY A 99 -5.81 1.95 5.48
N LYS A 100 -6.78 1.24 4.90
CA LYS A 100 -7.45 0.09 5.55
C LYS A 100 -6.47 -1.04 5.90
N GLU A 101 -5.44 -1.27 5.08
CA GLU A 101 -4.39 -2.24 5.41
C GLU A 101 -3.55 -1.79 6.60
N ALA A 102 -3.05 -0.55 6.60
CA ALA A 102 -2.28 0.00 7.72
C ALA A 102 -3.06 -0.03 9.03
N TYR A 103 -4.35 0.33 9.00
CA TYR A 103 -5.22 0.22 10.18
C TYR A 103 -5.43 -1.22 10.63
N THR A 104 -5.57 -2.16 9.69
CA THR A 104 -5.63 -3.59 10.01
C THR A 104 -4.34 -4.04 10.71
N LEU A 105 -3.16 -3.63 10.23
CA LEU A 105 -1.88 -3.95 10.86
C LEU A 105 -1.76 -3.34 12.26
N GLY A 106 -2.25 -2.11 12.46
CA GLY A 106 -2.34 -1.48 13.79
C GLY A 106 -3.24 -2.28 14.74
N MET A 107 -4.39 -2.77 14.26
CA MET A 107 -5.26 -3.67 15.04
C MET A 107 -4.54 -4.98 15.40
N LEU A 108 -3.76 -5.56 14.50
CA LEU A 108 -2.96 -6.75 14.82
C LEU A 108 -1.90 -6.47 15.90
N CYS A 109 -1.30 -5.28 15.90
CA CYS A 109 -0.37 -4.87 16.97
C CYS A 109 -1.08 -4.82 18.32
N PHE A 110 -2.27 -4.21 18.39
CA PHE A 110 -3.10 -4.20 19.61
C PHE A 110 -3.57 -5.61 20.06
N ASP A 111 -3.67 -6.56 19.12
CA ASP A 111 -3.99 -7.96 19.42
C ASP A 111 -2.79 -8.69 20.07
N VAL A 112 -1.57 -8.24 19.81
CA VAL A 112 -0.33 -8.78 20.41
C VAL A 112 -0.02 -8.08 21.75
N ASP A 113 -0.16 -6.75 21.80
CA ASP A 113 0.06 -5.95 22.99
C ASP A 113 -1.02 -4.85 23.09
N LYS A 114 -1.86 -4.92 24.14
CA LYS A 114 -2.94 -3.96 24.37
C LYS A 114 -2.41 -2.55 24.67
N ASP A 115 -1.16 -2.43 25.08
CA ASP A 115 -0.48 -1.17 25.40
C ASP A 115 0.39 -0.66 24.23
N THR A 116 0.13 -1.15 23.01
CA THR A 116 0.73 -0.61 21.77
C THR A 116 0.61 0.92 21.76
N CYS A 117 1.74 1.59 21.60
CA CYS A 117 1.82 3.05 21.57
C CYS A 117 2.93 3.53 20.63
N GLY A 118 2.94 4.83 20.33
CA GLY A 118 3.88 5.42 19.39
C GLY A 118 3.61 5.01 17.93
N LYS A 119 4.34 5.59 16.98
CA LYS A 119 4.19 5.26 15.55
C LYS A 119 4.84 3.92 15.25
N VAL A 120 4.02 2.89 15.06
CA VAL A 120 4.47 1.53 14.72
C VAL A 120 4.06 1.10 13.31
N VAL A 121 2.99 1.68 12.75
CA VAL A 121 2.57 1.43 11.37
C VAL A 121 2.66 2.71 10.52
N TYR A 122 3.25 2.56 9.35
CA TYR A 122 3.46 3.62 8.36
C TYR A 122 2.75 3.20 7.07
N GLY A 123 1.89 4.05 6.53
CA GLY A 123 1.26 3.86 5.24
C GLY A 123 1.79 4.87 4.23
N ILE A 124 2.23 4.39 3.07
CA ILE A 124 2.59 5.25 1.94
C ILE A 124 1.78 4.87 0.71
N ASP A 125 1.39 5.87 -0.08
CA ASP A 125 0.73 5.68 -1.36
C ASP A 125 1.03 6.87 -2.28
N ILE A 126 1.04 6.62 -3.59
CA ILE A 126 1.21 7.67 -4.59
C ILE A 126 -0.07 8.51 -4.75
N SER A 127 -1.23 7.95 -4.36
CA SER A 127 -2.52 8.62 -4.46
C SER A 127 -2.74 9.60 -3.31
N LYS A 128 -2.65 10.89 -3.60
CA LYS A 128 -2.92 11.98 -2.64
C LYS A 128 -4.34 11.90 -2.10
N LYS A 129 -5.33 11.60 -2.95
CA LYS A 129 -6.72 11.36 -2.52
C LYS A 129 -6.84 10.18 -1.56
N ALA A 130 -6.17 9.06 -1.84
CA ALA A 130 -6.23 7.89 -0.97
C ALA A 130 -5.59 8.17 0.40
N ILE A 131 -4.43 8.85 0.42
CA ILE A 131 -3.78 9.30 1.66
C ILE A 131 -4.66 10.27 2.45
N SER A 132 -5.38 11.18 1.80
CA SER A 132 -6.32 12.07 2.49
C SER A 132 -7.46 11.29 3.16
N VAL A 133 -8.00 10.26 2.51
CA VAL A 133 -8.99 9.34 3.11
C VAL A 133 -8.38 8.59 4.30
N ALA A 134 -7.17 8.03 4.14
CA ALA A 134 -6.45 7.32 5.20
C ALA A 134 -6.24 8.21 6.42
N LYS A 135 -5.72 9.44 6.21
CA LYS A 135 -5.53 10.43 7.28
C LYS A 135 -6.85 10.77 7.98
N ARG A 136 -7.95 10.95 7.26
CA ARG A 136 -9.26 11.22 7.89
C ARG A 136 -9.73 10.03 8.74
N GLY A 137 -9.52 8.79 8.28
CA GLY A 137 -9.93 7.60 9.02
C GLY A 137 -11.45 7.48 9.15
N VAL A 138 -12.19 7.93 8.13
CA VAL A 138 -13.65 7.87 8.07
C VAL A 138 -14.06 7.06 6.86
N TYR A 139 -14.87 6.02 7.08
CA TYR A 139 -15.22 4.99 6.11
C TYR A 139 -16.73 4.72 6.10
N SER A 140 -17.19 3.96 5.10
CA SER A 140 -18.58 3.49 5.06
C SER A 140 -18.87 2.58 6.25
N LEU A 141 -20.09 2.62 6.79
CA LEU A 141 -20.49 1.67 7.83
C LEU A 141 -20.38 0.22 7.35
N ASP A 142 -20.54 -0.03 6.05
CA ASP A 142 -20.39 -1.36 5.46
C ASP A 142 -18.99 -1.96 5.63
N ASP A 143 -17.95 -1.13 5.80
CA ASP A 143 -16.59 -1.61 6.04
C ASP A 143 -16.48 -2.37 7.37
N LEU A 144 -17.38 -2.10 8.34
CA LEU A 144 -17.41 -2.76 9.64
C LEU A 144 -17.59 -4.29 9.52
N LYS A 145 -18.26 -4.78 8.47
CA LYS A 145 -18.47 -6.23 8.25
C LYS A 145 -17.17 -7.00 8.02
N HIS A 146 -16.12 -6.31 7.56
CA HIS A 146 -14.81 -6.89 7.32
C HIS A 146 -13.93 -6.91 8.59
N ILE A 147 -14.33 -6.22 9.65
CA ILE A 147 -13.54 -6.06 10.87
C ILE A 147 -14.05 -7.01 11.97
N PRO A 148 -13.19 -7.89 12.51
CA PRO A 148 -13.56 -8.74 13.64
C PRO A 148 -14.06 -7.95 14.85
N VAL A 149 -15.11 -8.45 15.50
CA VAL A 149 -15.79 -7.81 16.65
C VAL A 149 -14.83 -7.37 17.76
N ARG A 150 -13.78 -8.14 18.02
CA ARG A 150 -12.78 -7.85 19.06
C ARG A 150 -12.05 -6.52 18.89
N TYR A 151 -12.03 -5.93 17.69
CA TYR A 151 -11.39 -4.64 17.42
C TYR A 151 -12.33 -3.44 17.51
N ARG A 152 -13.63 -3.66 17.81
CA ARG A 152 -14.63 -2.58 17.86
C ARG A 152 -14.32 -1.51 18.90
N SER A 153 -13.59 -1.82 19.97
CA SER A 153 -13.14 -0.83 20.97
C SER A 153 -12.10 0.17 20.45
N LEU A 154 -11.53 -0.08 19.26
CA LEU A 154 -10.61 0.82 18.56
C LEU A 154 -11.33 1.68 17.50
N LEU A 155 -12.66 1.59 17.45
CA LEU A 155 -13.50 2.15 16.40
C LEU A 155 -14.68 2.89 17.00
N GLU A 156 -15.22 3.83 16.23
CA GLU A 156 -16.42 4.58 16.57
C GLU A 156 -17.42 4.48 15.41
N VAL A 157 -18.71 4.55 15.72
CA VAL A 157 -19.77 4.65 14.72
C VAL A 157 -20.57 5.91 14.99
N LYS A 158 -20.60 6.82 14.01
CA LYS A 158 -21.30 8.11 14.09
C LYS A 158 -21.88 8.46 12.73
N GLU A 159 -23.13 8.94 12.69
CA GLU A 159 -23.79 9.42 11.46
C GLU A 159 -23.70 8.44 10.28
N ASN A 160 -23.94 7.15 10.55
CA ASN A 160 -23.84 6.06 9.56
C ASN A 160 -22.45 5.93 8.89
N LYS A 161 -21.39 6.33 9.60
CA LYS A 161 -19.99 6.18 9.18
C LYS A 161 -19.21 5.41 10.24
N LEU A 162 -18.23 4.66 9.76
CA LEU A 162 -17.20 4.04 10.57
C LEU A 162 -16.04 5.02 10.74
N ILE A 163 -15.65 5.28 11.98
CA ILE A 163 -14.54 6.18 12.32
C ILE A 163 -13.45 5.38 13.04
N ILE A 164 -12.19 5.58 12.66
CA ILE A 164 -11.04 5.02 13.36
C ILE A 164 -10.84 5.80 14.66
N GLY A 165 -10.87 5.10 15.80
CA GLY A 165 -10.69 5.70 17.11
C GLY A 165 -9.26 6.19 17.36
N GLU A 166 -9.11 7.11 18.31
CA GLU A 166 -7.86 7.82 18.57
C GLU A 166 -6.67 6.89 18.88
N LYS A 167 -6.89 5.82 19.65
CA LYS A 167 -5.86 4.82 19.98
C LYS A 167 -5.25 4.17 18.74
N LEU A 168 -6.07 3.89 17.72
CA LEU A 168 -5.58 3.28 16.49
C LEU A 168 -4.94 4.34 15.56
N ARG A 169 -5.48 5.57 15.54
CA ARG A 169 -4.86 6.70 14.80
C ARG A 169 -3.49 7.07 15.38
N SER A 170 -3.32 7.00 16.70
CA SER A 170 -2.07 7.38 17.36
C SER A 170 -0.91 6.47 16.97
N VAL A 171 -1.17 5.20 16.65
CA VAL A 171 -0.14 4.22 16.27
C VAL A 171 0.15 4.11 14.77
N THR A 172 -0.69 4.74 13.94
CA THR A 172 -0.55 4.78 12.48
C THR A 172 -0.08 6.14 11.97
N SER A 173 0.63 6.19 10.86
CA SER A 173 0.99 7.42 10.15
C SER A 173 0.86 7.23 8.64
N PHE A 174 0.57 8.32 7.93
CA PHE A 174 0.32 8.29 6.49
C PHE A 174 1.02 9.43 5.78
N SER A 175 1.71 9.13 4.68
CA SER A 175 2.33 10.12 3.81
C SER A 175 2.18 9.74 2.34
N GLU A 176 2.26 10.73 1.47
CA GLU A 176 2.45 10.46 0.04
C GLU A 176 3.84 9.84 -0.15
N GLY A 177 3.95 8.86 -1.04
CA GLY A 177 5.20 8.19 -1.30
C GLY A 177 5.12 7.20 -2.45
N ASN A 178 6.18 7.15 -3.26
CA ASN A 178 6.32 6.23 -4.36
C ASN A 178 7.31 5.12 -3.99
N ILE A 179 6.90 3.86 -4.09
CA ILE A 179 7.77 2.72 -3.76
C ILE A 179 9.00 2.59 -4.68
N LEU A 180 8.98 3.26 -5.83
CA LEU A 180 10.12 3.39 -6.74
C LEU A 180 11.07 4.52 -6.31
N ASP A 181 10.59 5.52 -5.56
CA ASP A 181 11.47 6.53 -5.01
C ASP A 181 12.19 6.01 -3.76
N ARG A 182 13.52 6.14 -3.77
CA ARG A 182 14.35 5.73 -2.64
C ARG A 182 14.08 6.56 -1.39
N SER A 183 13.69 7.82 -1.55
CA SER A 183 13.41 8.73 -0.43
C SER A 183 12.15 8.34 0.35
N SER A 184 11.19 7.68 -0.32
CA SER A 184 9.92 7.24 0.29
C SER A 184 10.11 6.06 1.26
N ILE A 185 11.22 5.33 1.16
CA ILE A 185 11.53 4.18 2.00
C ILE A 185 12.93 4.35 2.60
N PRO A 186 13.03 4.96 3.81
CA PRO A 186 14.30 5.20 4.48
C PRO A 186 15.08 3.90 4.70
N GLN A 187 16.41 3.98 4.59
CA GLN A 187 17.29 2.83 4.70
C GLN A 187 17.23 2.19 6.09
N SER A 188 17.14 0.86 6.14
CA SER A 188 17.20 0.05 7.37
C SER A 188 16.27 0.56 8.48
N TYR A 189 15.07 0.99 8.11
CA TYR A 189 14.13 1.62 9.03
C TYR A 189 12.99 0.68 9.44
N PHE A 190 12.57 -0.23 8.56
CA PHE A 190 11.39 -1.08 8.78
C PHE A 190 11.78 -2.49 9.21
N ASP A 191 11.07 -3.03 10.20
CA ASP A 191 11.15 -4.45 10.58
C ASP A 191 10.33 -5.32 9.61
N VAL A 192 9.22 -4.76 9.10
CA VAL A 192 8.32 -5.44 8.18
C VAL A 192 7.84 -4.47 7.10
N ILE A 193 7.81 -4.93 5.85
CA ILE A 193 7.16 -4.23 4.73
C ILE A 193 6.04 -5.12 4.19
N PHE A 194 4.83 -4.60 4.18
CA PHE A 194 3.69 -5.12 3.42
C PHE A 194 3.63 -4.37 2.10
N CYS A 195 3.61 -5.09 0.98
CA CYS A 195 3.32 -4.53 -0.34
C CYS A 195 2.44 -5.53 -1.09
N ARG A 196 1.12 -5.37 -0.96
CA ARG A 196 0.13 -6.38 -1.35
C ARG A 196 -0.81 -5.84 -2.40
N ASN A 197 -0.97 -6.58 -3.49
CA ASN A 197 -1.81 -6.22 -4.62
C ASN A 197 -1.38 -4.92 -5.31
N VAL A 198 -0.07 -4.66 -5.36
CA VAL A 198 0.54 -3.47 -5.99
C VAL A 198 1.44 -3.91 -7.14
N LEU A 199 2.30 -4.90 -6.93
CA LEU A 199 3.30 -5.33 -7.90
C LEU A 199 2.66 -5.98 -9.14
N ILE A 200 1.41 -6.43 -9.05
CA ILE A 200 0.61 -6.94 -10.18
C ILE A 200 0.33 -5.90 -11.28
N TYR A 201 0.57 -4.62 -11.00
CA TYR A 201 0.44 -3.53 -11.96
C TYR A 201 1.76 -3.18 -12.65
N PHE A 202 2.88 -3.78 -12.24
CA PHE A 202 4.22 -3.43 -12.69
C PHE A 202 4.79 -4.47 -13.66
N ASP A 203 5.69 -4.03 -14.53
CA ASP A 203 6.52 -4.95 -15.32
C ASP A 203 7.68 -5.51 -14.49
N ARG A 204 8.42 -6.47 -15.08
CA ARG A 204 9.51 -7.17 -14.38
C ARG A 204 10.60 -6.23 -13.86
N GLU A 205 11.00 -5.23 -14.65
CA GLU A 205 12.08 -4.30 -14.26
C GLU A 205 11.62 -3.36 -13.14
N THR A 206 10.39 -2.87 -13.21
CA THR A 206 9.78 -2.03 -12.17
C THR A 206 9.63 -2.82 -10.86
N VAL A 207 9.18 -4.08 -10.93
CA VAL A 207 9.14 -4.96 -9.75
C VAL A 207 10.53 -5.13 -9.15
N LYS A 208 11.55 -5.42 -9.98
CA LYS A 208 12.93 -5.57 -9.52
C LYS A 208 13.43 -4.32 -8.79
N TYR A 209 13.12 -3.13 -9.29
CA TYR A 209 13.49 -1.87 -8.65
C TYR A 209 12.75 -1.63 -7.33
N ALA A 210 11.45 -1.93 -7.26
CA ALA A 210 10.70 -1.88 -6.01
C ALA A 210 11.27 -2.86 -4.96
N LEU A 211 11.63 -4.08 -5.36
CA LEU A 211 12.23 -5.08 -4.48
C LEU A 211 13.60 -4.63 -3.93
N TYR A 212 14.42 -3.98 -4.76
CA TYR A 212 15.67 -3.36 -4.31
C TYR A 212 15.41 -2.28 -3.25
N ASN A 213 14.39 -1.44 -3.43
CA ASN A 213 14.02 -0.43 -2.45
C ASN A 213 13.51 -1.04 -1.14
N PHE A 214 12.70 -2.10 -1.21
CA PHE A 214 12.25 -2.82 -0.02
C PHE A 214 13.42 -3.49 0.72
N HIS A 215 14.35 -4.10 -0.01
CA HIS A 215 15.55 -4.69 0.58
C HIS A 215 16.36 -3.66 1.35
N ARG A 216 16.66 -2.50 0.75
CA ARG A 216 17.37 -1.41 1.42
C ARG A 216 16.59 -0.89 2.64
N GLY A 217 15.27 -0.77 2.52
CA GLY A 217 14.39 -0.22 3.56
C GLY A 217 14.23 -1.12 4.79
N LEU A 218 14.28 -2.43 4.59
CA LEU A 218 14.19 -3.41 5.67
C LEU A 218 15.47 -3.45 6.51
N LYS A 219 15.30 -3.56 7.83
CA LYS A 219 16.39 -3.90 8.76
C LYS A 219 16.91 -5.31 8.49
N LYS A 220 18.06 -5.65 9.09
CA LYS A 220 18.56 -7.03 9.10
C LYS A 220 17.46 -7.97 9.60
N ASP A 221 17.34 -9.13 8.95
CA ASP A 221 16.30 -10.13 9.22
C ASP A 221 14.86 -9.63 9.02
N GLY A 222 14.66 -8.48 8.36
CA GLY A 222 13.34 -7.92 8.07
C GLY A 222 12.49 -8.80 7.15
N ILE A 223 11.18 -8.61 7.21
CA ILE A 223 10.20 -9.43 6.50
C ILE A 223 9.48 -8.60 5.44
N LEU A 224 9.44 -9.10 4.22
CA LEU A 224 8.57 -8.64 3.15
C LEU A 224 7.35 -9.56 3.04
N VAL A 225 6.16 -8.95 2.99
CA VAL A 225 4.87 -9.62 2.82
C VAL A 225 4.21 -9.14 1.53
N LEU A 226 4.10 -10.04 0.55
CA LEU A 226 3.35 -9.82 -0.69
C LEU A 226 1.96 -10.47 -0.61
N SER A 227 1.04 -10.15 -1.52
CA SER A 227 -0.26 -10.81 -1.51
C SER A 227 -0.12 -12.29 -1.91
N PRO A 228 -1.09 -13.17 -1.57
CA PRO A 228 -1.00 -14.60 -1.89
C PRO A 228 -0.90 -14.92 -3.39
N ILE A 229 -1.29 -13.98 -4.25
CA ILE A 229 -1.23 -14.12 -5.72
C ILE A 229 0.06 -13.55 -6.31
N GLU A 230 0.84 -12.79 -5.53
CA GLU A 230 2.11 -12.22 -5.95
C GLU A 230 3.25 -13.17 -5.60
N LYS A 231 4.12 -13.42 -6.58
CA LYS A 231 5.34 -14.23 -6.41
C LYS A 231 6.54 -13.36 -6.72
N LEU A 232 7.62 -13.55 -5.98
CA LEU A 232 8.89 -12.94 -6.36
C LEU A 232 9.34 -13.46 -7.74
N PRO A 233 9.75 -12.58 -8.66
CA PRO A 233 10.47 -13.01 -9.85
C PRO A 233 11.83 -13.61 -9.45
N LEU A 234 12.44 -14.39 -10.34
CA LEU A 234 13.75 -15.01 -10.10
C LEU A 234 14.82 -13.97 -9.71
N ASP A 235 14.79 -12.78 -10.32
CA ASP A 235 15.74 -11.70 -10.02
C ASP A 235 15.49 -11.02 -8.66
N GLY A 236 14.39 -11.36 -7.97
CA GLY A 236 14.11 -10.95 -6.60
C GLY A 236 14.75 -11.86 -5.55
N LEU A 237 15.18 -13.07 -5.94
CA LEU A 237 15.78 -14.06 -5.04
C LEU A 237 17.14 -13.65 -4.44
N PRO A 238 17.99 -12.84 -5.11
CA PRO A 238 19.20 -12.31 -4.48
C PRO A 238 18.90 -11.44 -3.26
N TYR A 239 17.76 -10.74 -3.24
CA TYR A 239 17.38 -9.86 -2.13
C TYR A 239 16.63 -10.59 -1.02
N PHE A 240 15.89 -11.65 -1.36
CA PHE A 240 14.93 -12.25 -0.46
C PHE A 240 14.90 -13.77 -0.55
N ARG A 241 14.89 -14.42 0.62
CA ARG A 241 14.63 -15.85 0.74
C ARG A 241 13.17 -16.09 1.07
N ALA A 242 12.51 -16.93 0.29
CA ALA A 242 11.15 -17.39 0.58
C ALA A 242 11.14 -18.29 1.82
N GLU A 243 10.29 -17.96 2.79
CA GLU A 243 9.99 -18.74 3.98
C GLU A 243 8.55 -19.25 3.89
N ARG A 244 8.41 -20.53 3.54
CA ARG A 244 7.11 -21.24 3.54
C ARG A 244 6.91 -21.91 4.89
N LYS A 245 6.41 -21.12 5.84
CA LYS A 245 5.97 -21.60 7.16
C LYS A 245 4.45 -21.51 7.16
N GLY A 246 3.74 -22.60 6.85
CA GLY A 246 2.28 -22.62 6.76
C GLY A 246 1.74 -22.54 5.32
N ARG A 247 0.58 -21.89 5.15
CA ARG A 247 -0.15 -21.82 3.87
C ARG A 247 0.38 -20.73 2.96
N PHE A 248 1.02 -19.70 3.51
CA PHE A 248 1.48 -18.54 2.76
C PHE A 248 3.00 -18.48 2.69
N THR A 249 3.51 -17.79 1.66
CA THR A 249 4.94 -17.50 1.54
C THR A 249 5.21 -16.10 2.08
N PHE A 250 6.19 -16.01 2.98
CA PHE A 250 6.75 -14.75 3.46
C PHE A 250 8.19 -14.66 2.98
N TYR A 251 8.77 -13.46 2.95
CA TYR A 251 10.09 -13.26 2.36
C TYR A 251 11.03 -12.61 3.37
N ARG A 252 12.13 -13.30 3.69
CA ARG A 252 13.17 -12.80 4.60
C ARG A 252 14.20 -12.01 3.81
N LYS A 253 14.59 -10.83 4.29
CA LYS A 253 15.72 -10.07 3.73
C LYS A 253 17.01 -10.91 3.80
N MET A 254 17.71 -11.00 2.68
CA MET A 254 19.06 -11.57 2.59
C MET A 254 20.14 -10.51 2.87
N GLY A 255 21.29 -10.97 3.37
CA GLY A 255 22.45 -10.13 3.69
C GLY A 255 23.06 -9.46 2.47
#